data_AF-A0A9P8H3K9-F1
#
_entry.id   AF-A0A9P8H3K9-F1
#
_cell.length_a   1.000
_cell.length_b   1.000
_cell.length_c   1.000
_cell.angle_alpha   90.00
_cell.angle_beta   90.00
_cell.angle_gamma   90.00
#
_symmetry.space_group_name_H-M   'P 1'
#
loop_
_entity.id
_entity.type
_entity.pdbx_description
1 polymer ?
#
loop_
_entity_poly.entity_id
_entity_poly.type
_entity_poly.pdbx_seq_one_letter_code
_entity_poly.pdbx_strand_id
1 'polypeptide(L)'
;MRSAILSLVGGASTVLAAARGFNYGSQGNTLETFEAQFRTAQGLDTTSGWGSARLYTMIQEGTANTVISAIPAAIATNTTLLLGLWASSTQDVFNNELTALKNAIDQYGSAFSDLVVGISVGSEDLYRDSPTGILSNAGTGQSPDILVDYIGQVKSAISGTVLSSKPVGHVDTWQTYTNSSNAAVVAAADFLGLDEYPYYENTNENSVANANTLFFNAYNAVAGVANGKPIWITETGWPTTGPTENLAVPSVDNAEAYWKSIACELISRNIPTWWYILQDSATPSFGIVASGEQPKYDLSCPSVATSSSAAPTSSVASATMPTSAAASTTLAISNAVPSAGYASSEASSQGAVSSAASSVASIAPSVSSAVSSASSAASSVIASIAPSASSVASSAAGTTVVPVTTKAATSVAEDGETVTIFSTTLITVTNCGSTVSDCTSTGMTTVISAKPSVTSAAASTVVPSGTPAASGCPADINGAYQYPHLIVPVDASNPNKAYGTQYNGTINSKVSTIFNFDIPASYAGKTCSTVFLFPQLDQLETSSYSFNDKGGFTIAVLNGVADESTTYANAPAVAKQVGSVDALKRGSSYTLSHDACPAGTRVSFEVTATGGLDLNYFQDYNPSPLGLYVRAC
;
A
#
# COMPACT_ATOMS: atom_id res chain seq x y z
N MET A 1 25.38 -59.10 26.19
CA MET A 1 24.94 -57.81 26.77
C MET A 1 25.98 -56.75 26.49
N ARG A 2 25.66 -55.76 25.65
CA ARG A 2 26.40 -54.49 25.52
C ARG A 2 25.34 -53.40 25.33
N SER A 3 25.11 -52.60 26.35
CA SER A 3 24.13 -51.51 26.30
C SER A 3 24.75 -50.32 25.56
N ALA A 4 24.13 -49.88 24.47
CA ALA A 4 24.41 -48.59 23.89
C ALA A 4 23.59 -47.53 24.63
N ILE A 5 24.27 -46.58 25.28
CA ILE A 5 23.62 -45.41 25.87
C ILE A 5 23.43 -44.40 24.74
N LEU A 6 22.18 -44.13 24.37
CA LEU A 6 21.83 -43.13 23.38
C LEU A 6 21.71 -41.76 24.08
N SER A 7 22.77 -40.96 24.03
CA SER A 7 22.72 -39.58 24.52
C SER A 7 21.91 -38.70 23.55
N LEU A 8 20.68 -38.36 23.94
CA LEU A 8 19.98 -37.22 23.33
C LEU A 8 20.69 -35.94 23.75
N VAL A 9 21.47 -35.35 22.84
CA VAL A 9 21.88 -33.95 22.97
C VAL A 9 20.70 -33.09 22.55
N GLY A 10 19.95 -32.61 23.53
CA GLY A 10 18.96 -31.56 23.30
C GLY A 10 19.68 -30.28 22.90
N GLY A 11 19.62 -29.92 21.62
CA GLY A 11 20.10 -28.62 21.15
C GLY A 11 19.27 -27.52 21.78
N ALA A 12 19.87 -26.71 22.63
CA ALA A 12 19.26 -25.47 23.08
C ALA A 12 19.12 -24.54 21.86
N SER A 13 17.90 -24.35 21.37
CA SER A 13 17.60 -23.33 20.38
C SER A 13 17.86 -21.95 20.99
N THR A 14 19.08 -21.44 20.82
CA THR A 14 19.37 -20.03 21.02
C THR A 14 18.53 -19.26 20.02
N VAL A 15 17.39 -18.72 20.47
CA VAL A 15 16.58 -17.81 19.67
C VAL A 15 17.48 -16.63 19.33
N LEU A 16 17.91 -16.56 18.07
CA LEU A 16 18.66 -15.42 17.57
C LEU A 16 17.74 -14.20 17.72
N ALA A 17 18.21 -13.18 18.42
CA ALA A 17 17.45 -11.94 18.58
C ALA A 17 17.14 -11.38 17.18
N ALA A 18 15.88 -11.02 16.95
CA ALA A 18 15.48 -10.46 15.67
C ALA A 18 16.27 -9.18 15.38
N ALA A 19 16.66 -8.99 14.11
CA ALA A 19 17.34 -7.78 13.67
C ALA A 19 16.43 -6.57 13.91
N ARG A 20 16.96 -5.56 14.61
CA ARG A 20 16.27 -4.29 14.87
C ARG A 20 17.19 -3.16 14.46
N GLY A 21 16.64 -2.12 13.85
CA GLY A 21 17.46 -1.10 13.22
C GLY A 21 16.67 0.08 12.69
N PHE A 22 17.32 0.84 11.83
CA PHE A 22 16.72 1.98 11.13
C PHE A 22 16.94 1.88 9.62
N ASN A 23 16.18 2.70 8.90
CA ASN A 23 16.33 2.90 7.48
C ASN A 23 17.43 3.93 7.16
N TYR A 24 18.18 3.73 6.07
CA TYR A 24 19.30 4.59 5.69
C TYR A 24 19.38 4.80 4.18
N GLY A 25 19.14 6.04 3.73
CA GLY A 25 19.31 6.45 2.33
C GLY A 25 20.78 6.64 1.95
N SER A 26 21.11 6.44 0.67
CA SER A 26 22.45 6.76 0.17
C SER A 26 22.70 8.27 0.03
N GLN A 27 21.62 9.06 -0.08
CA GLN A 27 21.67 10.48 -0.40
C GLN A 27 22.25 11.30 0.75
N GLY A 28 23.21 12.17 0.45
CA GLY A 28 23.92 12.99 1.43
C GLY A 28 24.86 12.23 2.36
N ASN A 29 25.06 10.91 2.19
CA ASN A 29 25.81 10.08 3.12
C ASN A 29 27.18 9.62 2.60
N THR A 30 28.18 9.70 3.49
CA THR A 30 29.55 9.21 3.32
C THR A 30 29.84 8.06 4.30
N LEU A 31 31.01 7.45 4.19
CA LEU A 31 31.50 6.45 5.15
C LEU A 31 31.40 6.96 6.60
N GLU A 32 31.85 8.19 6.83
CA GLU A 32 31.89 8.84 8.14
C GLU A 32 30.48 9.13 8.68
N THR A 33 29.55 9.57 7.83
CA THR A 33 28.17 9.83 8.29
C THR A 33 27.41 8.54 8.56
N PHE A 34 27.63 7.47 7.78
CA PHE A 34 27.09 6.14 8.08
C PHE A 34 27.66 5.58 9.38
N GLU A 35 28.98 5.63 9.59
CA GLU A 35 29.60 5.19 10.85
C GLU A 35 29.05 5.95 12.06
N ALA A 36 28.93 7.28 11.96
CA ALA A 36 28.37 8.11 13.03
C ALA A 36 26.91 7.74 13.33
N GLN A 37 26.08 7.54 12.31
CA GLN A 37 24.69 7.13 12.46
C GLN A 37 24.54 5.73 13.04
N PHE A 38 25.34 4.75 12.60
CA PHE A 38 25.32 3.39 13.14
C PHE A 38 25.76 3.37 14.61
N ARG A 39 26.81 4.11 14.98
CA ARG A 39 27.23 4.27 16.38
C ARG A 39 26.17 4.99 17.22
N THR A 40 25.43 5.95 16.64
CA THR A 40 24.30 6.62 17.29
C THR A 40 23.16 5.64 17.56
N ALA A 41 22.75 4.83 16.57
CA ALA A 41 21.72 3.80 16.71
C ALA A 41 22.07 2.73 17.75
N GLN A 42 23.33 2.28 17.77
CA GLN A 42 23.85 1.34 18.77
C GLN A 42 23.90 1.95 20.19
N GLY A 43 24.03 3.27 20.30
CA GLY A 43 24.11 4.02 21.56
C GLY A 43 22.77 4.49 22.11
N LEU A 44 21.63 4.12 21.51
CA LEU A 44 20.31 4.50 21.98
C LEU A 44 19.98 3.81 23.31
N ASP A 45 20.05 4.59 24.38
CA ASP A 45 19.94 4.09 25.76
C ASP A 45 18.47 3.78 26.08
N THR A 46 18.12 2.48 26.09
CA THR A 46 16.99 1.83 26.82
C THR A 46 16.66 0.44 26.26
N THR A 47 17.02 0.12 25.00
CA THR A 47 16.78 -1.21 24.40
C THR A 47 17.96 -1.69 23.56
N SER A 48 18.77 -2.59 24.11
CA SER A 48 19.84 -3.26 23.35
C SER A 48 19.26 -4.03 22.16
N GLY A 49 19.63 -3.68 20.93
CA GLY A 49 19.20 -4.41 19.73
C GLY A 49 19.21 -3.63 18.41
N TRP A 50 19.22 -2.29 18.44
CA TRP A 50 19.11 -1.43 17.24
C TRP A 50 20.38 -1.36 16.35
N GLY A 51 21.19 -2.43 16.35
CA GLY A 51 22.43 -2.58 15.58
C GLY A 51 22.21 -3.13 14.17
N SER A 52 21.15 -2.71 13.48
CA SER A 52 20.85 -3.09 12.12
C SER A 52 20.54 -1.88 11.23
N ALA A 53 20.80 -2.01 9.94
CA ALA A 53 20.54 -1.00 8.94
C ALA A 53 19.84 -1.63 7.73
N ARG A 54 18.71 -1.04 7.33
CA ARG A 54 18.09 -1.30 6.04
C ARG A 54 18.56 -0.24 5.05
N LEU A 55 19.10 -0.71 3.93
CA LEU A 55 19.54 0.11 2.81
C LEU A 55 18.48 0.06 1.70
N TYR A 56 18.36 1.11 0.90
CA TYR A 56 17.45 1.15 -0.27
C TYR A 56 18.13 0.74 -1.58
N THR A 57 19.46 0.79 -1.61
CA THR A 57 20.31 0.59 -2.79
C THR A 57 21.68 0.06 -2.37
N MET A 58 22.32 -0.68 -3.27
CA MET A 58 23.72 -1.10 -3.14
C MET A 58 24.70 -0.04 -3.67
N ILE A 59 24.19 1.04 -4.27
CA ILE A 59 24.96 2.03 -5.03
C ILE A 59 25.23 3.27 -4.17
N GLN A 60 26.47 3.75 -4.17
CA GLN A 60 26.83 5.05 -3.59
C GLN A 60 26.28 6.20 -4.44
N GLU A 61 25.63 7.17 -3.80
CA GLU A 61 25.14 8.41 -4.42
C GLU A 61 26.18 9.05 -5.35
N GLY A 62 25.72 9.54 -6.50
CA GLY A 62 26.56 10.21 -7.50
C GLY A 62 27.41 9.24 -8.34
N THR A 63 27.27 7.94 -8.16
CA THR A 63 27.97 6.91 -8.95
C THR A 63 26.98 6.06 -9.75
N ALA A 64 27.48 5.35 -10.77
CA ALA A 64 26.65 4.44 -11.56
C ALA A 64 26.41 3.11 -10.83
N ASN A 65 27.46 2.51 -10.26
CA ASN A 65 27.45 1.16 -9.69
C ASN A 65 28.56 0.92 -8.63
N THR A 66 29.08 1.99 -8.01
CA THR A 66 30.06 1.86 -6.93
C THR A 66 29.36 1.39 -5.66
N VAL A 67 29.98 0.45 -4.94
CA VAL A 67 29.45 -0.07 -3.67
C VAL A 67 29.20 1.07 -2.66
N ILE A 68 28.00 1.12 -2.09
CA ILE A 68 27.59 2.09 -1.08
C ILE A 68 28.51 2.04 0.16
N SER A 69 28.94 3.21 0.64
CA SER A 69 29.84 3.35 1.79
C SER A 69 29.25 2.88 3.13
N ALA A 70 27.94 2.63 3.18
CA ALA A 70 27.27 1.96 4.29
C ALA A 70 27.82 0.55 4.57
N ILE A 71 28.32 -0.17 3.56
CA ILE A 71 28.86 -1.53 3.74
C ILE A 71 30.19 -1.51 4.51
N PRO A 72 31.23 -0.76 4.10
CA PRO A 72 32.42 -0.61 4.95
C PRO A 72 32.13 0.03 6.31
N ALA A 73 31.17 0.97 6.42
CA ALA A 73 30.73 1.50 7.72
C ALA A 73 30.13 0.41 8.62
N ALA A 74 29.33 -0.51 8.06
CA ALA A 74 28.73 -1.62 8.79
C ALA A 74 29.80 -2.60 9.29
N ILE A 75 30.82 -2.89 8.47
CA ILE A 75 31.99 -3.69 8.87
C ILE A 75 32.76 -3.01 10.01
N ALA A 76 32.99 -1.70 9.93
CA ALA A 76 33.70 -0.91 10.96
C ALA A 76 32.91 -0.71 12.28
N THR A 77 31.61 -1.01 12.27
CA THR A 77 30.70 -0.85 13.43
C THR A 77 30.08 -2.16 13.91
N ASN A 78 30.30 -3.28 13.21
CA ASN A 78 29.59 -4.55 13.40
C ASN A 78 28.05 -4.38 13.36
N THR A 79 27.57 -3.56 12.40
CA THR A 79 26.15 -3.32 12.14
C THR A 79 25.63 -4.35 11.14
N THR A 80 24.50 -4.98 11.44
CA THR A 80 23.88 -5.95 10.53
C THR A 80 23.12 -5.25 9.39
N LEU A 81 23.01 -5.89 8.23
CA LEU A 81 22.49 -5.27 7.01
C LEU A 81 21.30 -6.03 6.41
N LEU A 82 20.18 -5.33 6.23
CA LEU A 82 19.18 -5.68 5.21
C LEU A 82 19.51 -4.89 3.95
N LEU A 83 19.93 -5.59 2.90
CA LEU A 83 20.38 -4.98 1.64
C LEU A 83 19.18 -4.65 0.75
N GLY A 84 19.08 -3.42 0.25
CA GLY A 84 18.12 -3.04 -0.78
C GLY A 84 18.77 -2.94 -2.15
N LEU A 85 18.04 -3.35 -3.20
CA LEU A 85 18.37 -3.05 -4.59
C LEU A 85 17.17 -2.30 -5.20
N TRP A 86 17.39 -1.11 -5.76
CA TRP A 86 16.30 -0.25 -6.24
C TRP A 86 15.65 -0.77 -7.54
N ALA A 87 14.47 -1.40 -7.41
CA ALA A 87 13.76 -2.06 -8.51
C ALA A 87 12.88 -1.12 -9.38
N SER A 88 12.56 0.09 -8.89
CA SER A 88 11.77 1.11 -9.59
C SER A 88 12.61 1.83 -10.64
N SER A 89 13.15 1.06 -11.59
CA SER A 89 14.10 1.50 -12.60
C SER A 89 14.13 0.53 -13.79
N THR A 90 14.77 0.95 -14.89
CA THR A 90 14.95 0.09 -16.08
C THR A 90 15.95 -1.05 -15.81
N GLN A 91 15.90 -2.12 -16.60
CA GLN A 91 16.83 -3.25 -16.49
C GLN A 91 18.30 -2.82 -16.47
N ASP A 92 18.70 -1.81 -17.26
CA ASP A 92 20.08 -1.30 -17.28
C ASP A 92 20.49 -0.59 -15.98
N VAL A 93 19.53 0.02 -15.27
CA VAL A 93 19.78 0.61 -13.94
C VAL A 93 19.77 -0.50 -12.88
N PHE A 94 18.87 -1.48 -12.95
CA PHE A 94 18.90 -2.63 -12.04
C PHE A 94 20.17 -3.50 -12.21
N ASN A 95 20.72 -3.58 -13.42
CA ASN A 95 22.02 -4.20 -13.69
C ASN A 95 23.16 -3.54 -12.91
N ASN A 96 23.07 -2.24 -12.59
CA ASN A 96 24.04 -1.55 -11.76
C ASN A 96 23.94 -1.97 -10.28
N GLU A 97 22.74 -2.17 -9.76
CA GLU A 97 22.50 -2.70 -8.40
C GLU A 97 23.10 -4.11 -8.26
N LEU A 98 22.85 -4.98 -9.25
CA LEU A 98 23.44 -6.31 -9.33
C LEU A 98 24.98 -6.28 -9.44
N THR A 99 25.53 -5.27 -10.12
CA THR A 99 26.98 -5.08 -10.24
C THR A 99 27.59 -4.62 -8.91
N ALA A 100 26.97 -3.66 -8.23
CA ALA A 100 27.38 -3.21 -6.91
C ALA A 100 27.29 -4.34 -5.87
N LEU A 101 26.25 -5.19 -5.91
CA LEU A 101 26.13 -6.37 -5.06
C LEU A 101 27.27 -7.37 -5.28
N LYS A 102 27.61 -7.71 -6.53
CA LYS A 102 28.74 -8.60 -6.86
C LYS A 102 30.07 -8.00 -6.43
N ASN A 103 30.29 -6.71 -6.68
CA ASN A 103 31.48 -6.00 -6.23
C ASN A 103 31.63 -6.04 -4.69
N ALA A 104 30.53 -5.88 -3.94
CA ALA A 104 30.57 -5.97 -2.47
C ALA A 104 30.90 -7.39 -1.97
N ILE A 105 30.33 -8.41 -2.61
CA ILE A 105 30.65 -9.83 -2.35
C ILE A 105 32.15 -10.09 -2.57
N ASP A 106 32.69 -9.69 -3.73
CA ASP A 106 34.08 -9.94 -4.12
C ASP A 106 35.08 -9.13 -3.27
N GLN A 107 34.72 -7.89 -2.92
CA GLN A 107 35.61 -6.97 -2.19
C GLN A 107 35.71 -7.28 -0.69
N TYR A 108 34.61 -7.69 -0.05
CA TYR A 108 34.52 -7.80 1.41
C TYR A 108 34.32 -9.23 1.94
N GLY A 109 33.90 -10.18 1.09
CA GLY A 109 33.82 -11.60 1.44
C GLY A 109 33.02 -11.87 2.72
N SER A 110 33.59 -12.67 3.62
CA SER A 110 32.90 -13.09 4.86
C SER A 110 32.60 -11.93 5.81
N ALA A 111 33.48 -10.93 5.90
CA ALA A 111 33.27 -9.76 6.76
C ALA A 111 31.98 -8.99 6.40
N PHE A 112 31.57 -9.05 5.14
CA PHE A 112 30.27 -8.56 4.69
C PHE A 112 29.16 -9.59 4.86
N SER A 113 29.33 -10.84 4.41
CA SER A 113 28.26 -11.85 4.47
C SER A 113 27.80 -12.20 5.88
N ASP A 114 28.68 -12.09 6.87
CA ASP A 114 28.37 -12.39 8.27
C ASP A 114 27.43 -11.33 8.87
N LEU A 115 27.41 -10.11 8.32
CA LEU A 115 26.54 -9.01 8.73
C LEU A 115 25.19 -8.97 7.99
N VAL A 116 25.09 -9.53 6.78
CA VAL A 116 23.86 -9.50 5.98
C VAL A 116 22.78 -10.41 6.59
N VAL A 117 21.59 -9.89 6.87
CA VAL A 117 20.44 -10.68 7.37
C VAL A 117 19.53 -11.15 6.24
N GLY A 118 19.47 -10.40 5.14
CA GLY A 118 18.65 -10.70 3.97
C GLY A 118 18.82 -9.64 2.89
N ILE A 119 18.14 -9.84 1.76
CA ILE A 119 18.19 -8.95 0.60
C ILE A 119 16.76 -8.64 0.15
N SER A 120 16.35 -7.38 0.19
CA SER A 120 15.11 -6.88 -0.41
C SER A 120 15.36 -6.36 -1.81
N VAL A 121 14.61 -6.89 -2.77
CA VAL A 121 14.55 -6.41 -4.15
C VAL A 121 13.37 -5.45 -4.23
N GLY A 122 13.63 -4.15 -4.36
CA GLY A 122 12.58 -3.13 -4.34
C GLY A 122 12.09 -2.71 -2.95
N SER A 123 11.19 -1.74 -2.94
CA SER A 123 10.50 -1.12 -1.81
C SER A 123 9.30 -0.33 -2.32
N GLU A 124 8.07 -0.76 -2.07
CA GLU A 124 6.83 -0.12 -2.53
C GLU A 124 6.70 -0.01 -4.07
N ASP A 125 7.35 -0.90 -4.83
CA ASP A 125 7.28 -0.87 -6.30
C ASP A 125 5.88 -1.16 -6.84
N LEU A 126 5.15 -2.10 -6.20
CA LEU A 126 3.77 -2.41 -6.52
C LEU A 126 2.83 -1.30 -6.06
N TYR A 127 3.13 -0.66 -4.92
CA TYR A 127 2.34 0.47 -4.43
C TYR A 127 2.46 1.67 -5.38
N ARG A 128 3.67 2.00 -5.82
CA ARG A 128 3.90 3.09 -6.78
C ARG A 128 3.30 2.83 -8.17
N ASP A 129 3.20 1.57 -8.61
CA ASP A 129 2.50 1.18 -9.84
C ASP A 129 0.97 1.06 -9.65
N SER A 130 0.48 1.02 -8.41
CA SER A 130 -0.95 0.94 -8.09
C SER A 130 -1.69 2.25 -8.41
N PRO A 131 -3.02 2.21 -8.61
CA PRO A 131 -3.83 3.41 -8.77
C PRO A 131 -3.64 4.42 -7.62
N THR A 132 -3.49 3.94 -6.39
CA THR A 132 -3.27 4.79 -5.20
C THR A 132 -1.91 5.48 -5.25
N GLY A 133 -0.83 4.75 -5.55
CA GLY A 133 0.51 5.35 -5.67
C GLY A 133 0.60 6.37 -6.81
N ILE A 134 -0.03 6.08 -7.96
CA ILE A 134 -0.13 7.01 -9.09
C ILE A 134 -0.89 8.29 -8.69
N LEU A 135 -2.03 8.17 -8.00
CA LEU A 135 -2.80 9.32 -7.51
C LEU A 135 -2.03 10.15 -6.46
N SER A 136 -1.31 9.49 -5.57
CA SER A 136 -0.44 10.11 -4.56
C SER A 136 0.84 10.72 -5.13
N ASN A 137 1.12 10.56 -6.43
CA ASN A 137 2.41 10.91 -7.06
C ASN A 137 3.61 10.26 -6.35
N ALA A 138 3.45 9.03 -5.86
CA ALA A 138 4.44 8.31 -5.05
C ALA A 138 5.76 8.01 -5.80
N GLY A 139 5.78 8.16 -7.13
CA GLY A 139 6.96 8.01 -7.98
C GLY A 139 6.80 6.87 -8.98
N THR A 140 7.91 6.47 -9.60
CA THR A 140 7.96 5.30 -10.51
C THR A 140 7.81 4.02 -9.70
N GLY A 141 6.94 3.10 -10.12
CA GLY A 141 6.83 1.74 -9.59
C GLY A 141 7.47 0.69 -10.50
N GLN A 142 7.11 -0.57 -10.30
CA GLN A 142 7.49 -1.68 -11.18
C GLN A 142 6.39 -2.75 -11.23
N SER A 143 6.18 -3.35 -12.40
CA SER A 143 5.15 -4.37 -12.58
C SER A 143 5.50 -5.71 -11.89
N PRO A 144 4.50 -6.52 -11.49
CA PRO A 144 4.73 -7.76 -10.75
C PRO A 144 5.64 -8.78 -11.45
N ASP A 145 5.56 -8.86 -12.78
CA ASP A 145 6.33 -9.79 -13.61
C ASP A 145 7.82 -9.40 -13.68
N ILE A 146 8.13 -8.10 -13.78
CA ILE A 146 9.50 -7.60 -13.73
C ILE A 146 10.09 -7.77 -12.32
N LEU A 147 9.30 -7.55 -11.25
CA LEU A 147 9.75 -7.80 -9.88
C LEU A 147 10.07 -9.28 -9.62
N VAL A 148 9.25 -10.21 -10.13
CA VAL A 148 9.53 -11.65 -10.06
C VAL A 148 10.84 -12.00 -10.78
N ASP A 149 11.08 -11.42 -11.96
CA ASP A 149 12.33 -11.63 -12.68
C ASP A 149 13.53 -11.03 -11.94
N TYR A 150 13.44 -9.81 -11.42
CA TYR A 150 14.49 -9.16 -10.63
C TYR A 150 14.83 -9.96 -9.35
N ILE A 151 13.84 -10.53 -8.64
CA ILE A 151 14.07 -11.45 -7.52
C ILE A 151 14.85 -12.69 -8.00
N GLY A 152 14.48 -13.25 -9.17
CA GLY A 152 15.21 -14.34 -9.81
C GLY A 152 16.66 -13.99 -10.19
N GLN A 153 16.89 -12.77 -10.72
CA GLN A 153 18.22 -12.25 -11.05
C GLN A 153 19.10 -12.12 -9.80
N VAL A 154 18.56 -11.60 -8.69
CA VAL A 154 19.29 -11.47 -7.41
C VAL A 154 19.62 -12.84 -6.81
N LYS A 155 18.65 -13.76 -6.74
CA LYS A 155 18.88 -15.15 -6.32
C LYS A 155 19.96 -15.83 -7.16
N SER A 156 19.96 -15.58 -8.46
CA SER A 156 20.99 -16.10 -9.39
C SER A 156 22.35 -15.46 -9.16
N ALA A 157 22.41 -14.15 -8.88
CA ALA A 157 23.63 -13.39 -8.65
C ALA A 157 24.37 -13.79 -7.36
N ILE A 158 23.64 -14.18 -6.31
CA ILE A 158 24.23 -14.65 -5.04
C ILE A 158 24.49 -16.17 -5.01
N SER A 159 23.97 -16.93 -5.97
CA SER A 159 24.15 -18.39 -6.04
C SER A 159 25.63 -18.76 -6.15
N GLY A 160 26.07 -19.71 -5.32
CA GLY A 160 27.48 -20.11 -5.22
C GLY A 160 28.43 -19.10 -4.54
N THR A 161 27.93 -17.95 -4.08
CA THR A 161 28.72 -16.94 -3.35
C THR A 161 28.61 -17.09 -1.82
N VAL A 162 29.32 -16.25 -1.06
CA VAL A 162 29.18 -16.14 0.40
C VAL A 162 27.78 -15.67 0.87
N LEU A 163 26.96 -15.09 -0.02
CA LEU A 163 25.56 -14.74 0.27
C LEU A 163 24.54 -15.82 -0.12
N SER A 164 24.97 -16.96 -0.67
CA SER A 164 24.08 -17.99 -1.24
C SER A 164 23.02 -18.58 -0.30
N SER A 165 23.15 -18.40 1.03
CA SER A 165 22.17 -18.83 2.03
C SER A 165 21.29 -17.69 2.58
N LYS A 166 21.42 -16.46 2.09
CA LYS A 166 20.64 -15.31 2.57
C LYS A 166 19.29 -15.26 1.85
N PRO A 167 18.17 -15.03 2.56
CA PRO A 167 16.86 -14.98 1.94
C PRO A 167 16.70 -13.72 1.08
N VAL A 168 16.04 -13.85 -0.07
CA VAL A 168 15.77 -12.75 -1.00
C VAL A 168 14.26 -12.50 -1.05
N GLY A 169 13.85 -11.32 -0.60
CA GLY A 169 12.45 -10.90 -0.50
C GLY A 169 12.14 -9.68 -1.37
N HIS A 170 10.90 -9.23 -1.26
CA HIS A 170 10.43 -7.93 -1.75
C HIS A 170 9.98 -7.10 -0.54
N VAL A 171 9.82 -5.80 -0.72
CA VAL A 171 9.28 -4.88 0.29
C VAL A 171 8.14 -4.08 -0.32
N ASP A 172 6.97 -4.07 0.30
CA ASP A 172 5.80 -3.31 -0.17
C ASP A 172 4.74 -3.14 0.95
N THR A 173 3.63 -2.46 0.64
CA THR A 173 2.53 -2.22 1.59
C THR A 173 1.58 -3.43 1.72
N TRP A 174 0.70 -3.43 2.74
CA TRP A 174 -0.21 -4.56 2.94
C TRP A 174 -1.27 -4.69 1.83
N GLN A 175 -1.72 -3.57 1.25
CA GLN A 175 -2.76 -3.57 0.21
C GLN A 175 -2.25 -4.25 -1.07
N THR A 176 -0.96 -4.09 -1.39
CA THR A 176 -0.37 -4.67 -2.60
C THR A 176 -0.06 -6.15 -2.43
N TYR A 177 0.35 -6.61 -1.24
CA TYR A 177 0.50 -8.04 -0.97
C TYR A 177 -0.82 -8.79 -0.92
N THR A 178 -1.89 -8.17 -0.42
CA THR A 178 -3.22 -8.78 -0.34
C THR A 178 -3.96 -8.76 -1.68
N ASN A 179 -3.54 -7.92 -2.64
CA ASN A 179 -4.04 -7.97 -4.01
C ASN A 179 -3.53 -9.24 -4.73
N SER A 180 -4.46 -10.13 -5.10
CA SER A 180 -4.15 -11.41 -5.76
C SER A 180 -3.44 -11.29 -7.12
N SER A 181 -3.48 -10.13 -7.81
CA SER A 181 -2.68 -9.94 -9.03
C SER A 181 -1.17 -10.02 -8.76
N ASN A 182 -0.77 -9.71 -7.52
CA ASN A 182 0.64 -9.63 -7.11
C ASN A 182 1.12 -10.93 -6.45
N ALA A 183 0.27 -11.97 -6.40
CA ALA A 183 0.57 -13.24 -5.75
C ALA A 183 1.83 -13.93 -6.31
N ALA A 184 2.23 -13.64 -7.55
CA ALA A 184 3.49 -14.13 -8.14
C ALA A 184 4.73 -13.56 -7.42
N VAL A 185 4.71 -12.28 -7.01
CA VAL A 185 5.80 -11.65 -6.24
C VAL A 185 5.88 -12.28 -4.84
N VAL A 186 4.72 -12.44 -4.18
CA VAL A 186 4.61 -13.16 -2.90
C VAL A 186 5.14 -14.60 -3.02
N ALA A 187 4.89 -15.28 -4.15
CA ALA A 187 5.39 -16.63 -4.39
C ALA A 187 6.91 -16.68 -4.64
N ALA A 188 7.48 -15.69 -5.34
CA ALA A 188 8.90 -15.62 -5.67
C ALA A 188 9.82 -15.23 -4.49
N ALA A 189 9.33 -14.38 -3.59
CA ALA A 189 10.06 -13.89 -2.42
C ALA A 189 10.28 -14.96 -1.33
N ASP A 190 11.37 -14.90 -0.55
CA ASP A 190 11.63 -15.79 0.60
C ASP A 190 11.09 -15.22 1.92
N PHE A 191 10.98 -13.89 2.01
CA PHE A 191 10.33 -13.14 3.09
C PHE A 191 9.51 -12.00 2.47
N LEU A 192 8.52 -11.49 3.21
CA LEU A 192 7.80 -10.27 2.84
C LEU A 192 8.24 -9.14 3.77
N GLY A 193 8.77 -8.06 3.21
CA GLY A 193 9.03 -6.83 3.96
C GLY A 193 7.78 -5.96 3.91
N LEU A 194 7.18 -5.70 5.06
CA LEU A 194 6.00 -4.85 5.19
C LEU A 194 6.43 -3.44 5.58
N ASP A 195 6.13 -2.49 4.70
CA ASP A 195 6.15 -1.07 4.99
C ASP A 195 4.72 -0.68 5.41
N GLU A 196 4.55 -0.28 6.67
CA GLU A 196 3.23 -0.08 7.29
C GLU A 196 3.18 1.21 8.12
N TYR A 197 2.30 2.12 7.72
CA TYR A 197 2.18 3.46 8.30
C TYR A 197 0.70 3.81 8.52
N PRO A 198 0.12 3.48 9.69
CA PRO A 198 -1.24 3.91 10.07
C PRO A 198 -1.47 5.41 9.92
N TYR A 199 -0.40 6.21 10.09
CA TYR A 199 -0.41 7.65 9.85
C TYR A 199 -0.97 8.03 8.46
N TYR A 200 -0.64 7.28 7.41
CA TYR A 200 -1.09 7.56 6.03
C TYR A 200 -2.42 6.87 5.66
N GLU A 201 -3.01 6.05 6.53
CA GLU A 201 -4.32 5.42 6.28
C GLU A 201 -5.50 6.39 6.47
N ASN A 202 -5.47 7.51 5.75
CA ASN A 202 -6.39 8.63 5.94
C ASN A 202 -7.85 8.36 5.50
N THR A 203 -8.13 7.21 4.88
CA THR A 203 -9.49 6.68 4.64
C THR A 203 -10.08 5.97 5.86
N ASN A 204 -9.25 5.56 6.83
CA ASN A 204 -9.67 5.04 8.13
C ASN A 204 -9.72 6.17 9.17
N GLU A 205 -10.41 5.97 10.30
CA GLU A 205 -10.02 6.66 11.52
C GLU A 205 -8.57 6.26 11.82
N ASN A 206 -7.63 7.21 11.83
CA ASN A 206 -6.19 6.92 11.87
C ASN A 206 -5.47 7.67 13.00
N SER A 207 -6.15 7.88 14.13
CA SER A 207 -5.54 8.50 15.30
C SER A 207 -4.44 7.61 15.91
N VAL A 208 -3.49 8.22 16.64
CA VAL A 208 -2.43 7.46 17.33
C VAL A 208 -3.01 6.40 18.30
N ALA A 209 -4.20 6.64 18.85
CA ALA A 209 -4.85 5.75 19.81
C ALA A 209 -5.33 4.43 19.20
N ASN A 210 -5.60 4.38 17.90
CA ASN A 210 -6.04 3.16 17.20
C ASN A 210 -5.01 2.65 16.17
N ALA A 211 -3.86 3.32 16.05
CA ALA A 211 -2.79 2.97 15.11
C ALA A 211 -2.23 1.55 15.30
N ASN A 212 -2.16 1.01 16.53
CA ASN A 212 -1.78 -0.39 16.77
C ASN A 212 -2.76 -1.38 16.12
N THR A 213 -4.07 -1.09 16.17
CA THR A 213 -5.10 -1.93 15.55
C THR A 213 -4.96 -1.92 14.03
N LEU A 214 -4.75 -0.76 13.40
CA LEU A 214 -4.49 -0.66 11.96
C LEU A 214 -3.24 -1.45 11.57
N PHE A 215 -2.11 -1.16 12.23
CA PHE A 215 -0.82 -1.81 12.01
C PHE A 215 -0.91 -3.34 12.06
N PHE A 216 -1.54 -3.90 13.09
CA PHE A 216 -1.62 -5.35 13.24
C PHE A 216 -2.75 -5.99 12.44
N ASN A 217 -3.78 -5.24 12.01
CA ASN A 217 -4.70 -5.71 10.99
C ASN A 217 -3.99 -5.87 9.64
N ALA A 218 -3.21 -4.85 9.22
CA ALA A 218 -2.35 -4.89 8.04
C ALA A 218 -1.38 -6.09 8.09
N TYR A 219 -0.64 -6.23 9.19
CA TYR A 219 0.26 -7.38 9.42
C TYR A 219 -0.46 -8.73 9.29
N ASN A 220 -1.63 -8.87 9.91
CA ASN A 220 -2.40 -10.13 9.89
C ASN A 220 -2.99 -10.42 8.50
N ALA A 221 -3.34 -9.39 7.74
CA ALA A 221 -3.79 -9.54 6.35
C ALA A 221 -2.64 -10.06 5.46
N VAL A 222 -1.44 -9.49 5.59
CA VAL A 222 -0.23 -10.02 4.92
C VAL A 222 0.09 -11.44 5.40
N ALA A 223 -0.05 -11.75 6.68
CA ALA A 223 0.15 -13.11 7.21
C ALA A 223 -0.81 -14.13 6.60
N GLY A 224 -2.04 -13.73 6.25
CA GLY A 224 -3.02 -14.55 5.55
C GLY A 224 -2.59 -14.95 4.13
N VAL A 225 -1.78 -14.14 3.45
CA VAL A 225 -1.28 -14.40 2.08
C VAL A 225 0.19 -14.83 2.03
N ALA A 226 0.95 -14.67 3.11
CA ALA A 226 2.39 -14.99 3.19
C ALA A 226 2.72 -16.48 3.04
N ASN A 227 1.74 -17.39 3.12
CA ASN A 227 1.93 -18.84 3.01
C ASN A 227 3.00 -19.39 3.98
N GLY A 228 3.07 -18.83 5.20
CA GLY A 228 4.04 -19.22 6.22
C GLY A 228 5.46 -18.63 6.05
N LYS A 229 5.69 -17.79 5.03
CA LYS A 229 6.93 -17.01 4.91
C LYS A 229 7.03 -15.97 6.03
N PRO A 230 8.24 -15.67 6.53
CA PRO A 230 8.43 -14.64 7.55
C PRO A 230 8.04 -13.26 7.00
N ILE A 231 7.37 -12.47 7.84
CA ILE A 231 7.10 -11.05 7.60
C ILE A 231 8.06 -10.25 8.47
N TRP A 232 8.77 -9.31 7.85
CA TRP A 232 9.68 -8.38 8.50
C TRP A 232 9.09 -6.97 8.37
N ILE A 233 9.14 -6.15 9.41
CA ILE A 233 8.70 -4.76 9.30
C ILE A 233 9.87 -3.95 8.77
N THR A 234 9.79 -3.52 7.51
CA THR A 234 10.90 -2.85 6.84
C THR A 234 10.81 -1.33 6.95
N GLU A 235 9.60 -0.81 7.07
CA GLU A 235 9.35 0.56 7.49
C GLU A 235 8.12 0.66 8.37
N THR A 236 8.23 1.50 9.40
CA THR A 236 7.10 2.08 10.11
C THR A 236 7.59 3.26 10.96
N GLY A 237 6.69 4.19 11.27
CA GLY A 237 6.99 5.32 12.14
C GLY A 237 5.78 6.22 12.29
N TRP A 238 5.94 7.25 13.13
CA TRP A 238 4.97 8.33 13.28
C TRP A 238 5.71 9.67 13.31
N PRO A 239 5.25 10.68 12.55
CA PRO A 239 6.01 11.91 12.42
C PRO A 239 5.90 12.82 13.65
N THR A 240 7.03 13.41 13.99
CA THR A 240 7.18 14.37 15.10
C THR A 240 6.73 15.78 14.72
N THR A 241 6.77 16.13 13.43
CA THR A 241 6.27 17.40 12.86
C THR A 241 5.77 17.18 11.43
N GLY A 242 4.86 18.03 10.95
CA GLY A 242 4.33 17.95 9.58
C GLY A 242 2.89 18.47 9.43
N PRO A 243 2.25 18.24 8.26
CA PRO A 243 0.79 18.33 8.13
C PRO A 243 0.08 17.25 8.96
N THR A 244 -1.22 17.37 9.20
CA THR A 244 -2.04 16.29 9.79
C THR A 244 -2.70 15.49 8.68
N GLU A 245 -2.65 14.16 8.75
CA GLU A 245 -3.34 13.25 7.82
C GLU A 245 -4.62 12.72 8.48
N ASN A 246 -5.79 13.24 8.10
CA ASN A 246 -7.09 12.96 8.76
C ASN A 246 -7.07 13.17 10.29
N LEU A 247 -7.01 12.11 11.10
CA LEU A 247 -6.90 12.14 12.56
C LEU A 247 -5.46 11.90 13.06
N ALA A 248 -4.52 11.57 12.16
CA ALA A 248 -3.12 11.35 12.47
C ALA A 248 -2.37 12.68 12.62
N VAL A 249 -2.37 13.22 13.84
CA VAL A 249 -1.65 14.46 14.18
C VAL A 249 -0.15 14.15 14.41
N PRO A 250 0.79 14.79 13.70
CA PRO A 250 2.21 14.69 14.01
C PRO A 250 2.54 15.44 15.30
N SER A 251 3.26 14.79 16.22
CA SER A 251 3.85 15.42 17.40
C SER A 251 4.88 14.48 18.03
N VAL A 252 5.74 15.02 18.90
CA VAL A 252 6.66 14.20 19.71
C VAL A 252 5.88 13.23 20.60
N ASP A 253 4.82 13.71 21.27
CA ASP A 253 3.97 12.92 22.16
C ASP A 253 3.28 11.75 21.42
N ASN A 254 2.75 12.00 20.21
CA ASN A 254 2.14 10.94 19.40
C ASN A 254 3.18 9.99 18.81
N ALA A 255 4.38 10.48 18.47
CA ALA A 255 5.46 9.62 18.02
C ALA A 255 5.95 8.69 19.15
N GLU A 256 6.01 9.18 20.39
CA GLU A 256 6.27 8.35 21.57
C GLU A 256 5.16 7.32 21.76
N ALA A 257 3.88 7.74 21.78
CA ALA A 257 2.76 6.83 21.98
C ALA A 257 2.71 5.72 20.91
N TYR A 258 3.00 6.07 19.64
CA TYR A 258 3.13 5.11 18.56
C TYR A 258 4.31 4.12 18.78
N TRP A 259 5.50 4.62 19.16
CA TRP A 259 6.64 3.79 19.51
C TRP A 259 6.32 2.81 20.66
N LYS A 260 5.79 3.31 21.79
CA LYS A 260 5.42 2.47 22.95
C LYS A 260 4.41 1.39 22.56
N SER A 261 3.53 1.67 21.60
CA SER A 261 2.43 0.77 21.23
C SER A 261 2.77 -0.22 20.11
N ILE A 262 3.63 0.13 19.14
CA ILE A 262 3.98 -0.73 18.00
C ILE A 262 5.36 -1.34 18.21
N ALA A 263 6.41 -0.52 18.42
CA ALA A 263 7.79 -1.01 18.51
C ALA A 263 7.96 -2.03 19.66
N CYS A 264 7.34 -1.77 20.80
CA CYS A 264 7.41 -2.67 21.95
C CYS A 264 6.63 -3.99 21.74
N GLU A 265 5.54 -3.98 20.97
CA GLU A 265 4.86 -5.21 20.60
C GLU A 265 5.73 -6.03 19.63
N LEU A 266 6.32 -5.41 18.60
CA LEU A 266 7.26 -6.03 17.67
C LEU A 266 8.48 -6.62 18.38
N ILE A 267 9.03 -5.90 19.36
CA ILE A 267 10.09 -6.38 20.26
C ILE A 267 9.64 -7.63 21.02
N SER A 268 8.45 -7.61 21.63
CA SER A 268 7.92 -8.74 22.42
C SER A 268 7.64 -9.99 21.56
N ARG A 269 7.22 -9.79 20.31
CA ARG A 269 6.94 -10.83 19.31
C ARG A 269 8.20 -11.33 18.60
N ASN A 270 9.36 -10.72 18.87
CA ASN A 270 10.64 -10.96 18.19
C ASN A 270 10.52 -10.92 16.65
N ILE A 271 9.80 -9.91 16.14
CA ILE A 271 9.68 -9.64 14.70
C ILE A 271 10.87 -8.74 14.29
N PRO A 272 11.55 -9.01 13.15
CA PRO A 272 12.57 -8.09 12.62
C PRO A 272 11.96 -6.75 12.24
N THR A 273 12.63 -5.63 12.56
CA THR A 273 12.04 -4.30 12.43
C THR A 273 13.09 -3.23 12.11
N TRP A 274 12.88 -2.49 11.03
CA TRP A 274 13.63 -1.28 10.70
C TRP A 274 12.71 -0.08 10.80
N TRP A 275 12.95 0.77 11.80
CA TRP A 275 12.14 1.94 12.07
C TRP A 275 12.49 3.07 11.10
N TYR A 276 11.47 3.80 10.64
CA TYR A 276 11.63 4.99 9.82
C TYR A 276 11.48 6.23 10.70
N ILE A 277 12.50 7.03 10.94
CA ILE A 277 13.92 6.89 10.53
C ILE A 277 14.83 7.38 11.67
N LEU A 278 16.14 7.08 11.65
CA LEU A 278 17.04 7.53 12.71
C LEU A 278 17.10 9.08 12.78
N GLN A 279 17.37 9.70 11.64
CA GLN A 279 17.56 11.14 11.47
C GLN A 279 16.97 11.56 10.12
N ASP A 280 16.34 12.72 10.06
CA ASP A 280 15.90 13.35 8.81
C ASP A 280 15.91 14.88 8.89
N SER A 281 15.67 15.52 7.75
CA SER A 281 15.34 16.93 7.62
C SER A 281 14.10 17.11 6.70
N ALA A 282 13.23 16.11 6.68
CA ALA A 282 12.07 16.02 5.80
C ALA A 282 10.85 16.77 6.38
N THR A 283 9.77 16.83 5.61
CA THR A 283 8.46 17.26 6.11
C THR A 283 7.38 16.40 5.45
N PRO A 284 6.60 15.61 6.21
CA PRO A 284 6.71 15.39 7.66
C PRO A 284 8.07 14.81 8.11
N SER A 285 8.46 15.04 9.38
CA SER A 285 9.73 14.56 9.97
C SER A 285 9.47 13.39 10.91
N PHE A 286 9.98 12.21 10.55
CA PHE A 286 9.93 10.96 11.32
C PHE A 286 11.20 10.72 12.17
N GLY A 287 12.29 11.43 11.89
CA GLY A 287 13.59 11.24 12.53
C GLY A 287 13.50 11.20 14.05
N ILE A 288 13.94 10.10 14.68
CA ILE A 288 13.84 9.90 16.14
C ILE A 288 14.87 10.70 16.94
N VAL A 289 15.97 11.11 16.30
CA VAL A 289 17.11 11.84 16.85
C VAL A 289 17.41 13.02 15.94
N ALA A 290 17.79 14.18 16.50
CA ALA A 290 18.46 15.24 15.73
C ALA A 290 19.99 15.02 15.77
N SER A 291 20.71 15.43 14.73
CA SER A 291 22.13 15.03 14.57
C SER A 291 23.00 15.41 15.78
N GLY A 292 23.53 14.40 16.48
CA GLY A 292 24.35 14.57 17.69
C GLY A 292 23.57 14.72 19.01
N GLU A 293 22.24 14.60 18.99
CA GLU A 293 21.38 14.80 20.16
C GLU A 293 20.87 13.48 20.77
N GLN A 294 20.13 13.59 21.88
CA GLN A 294 19.37 12.49 22.48
C GLN A 294 18.10 12.18 21.64
N PRO A 295 17.45 11.02 21.86
CA PRO A 295 16.13 10.75 21.32
C PRO A 295 15.13 11.86 21.64
N LYS A 296 14.27 12.21 20.67
CA LYS A 296 13.20 13.21 20.84
C LYS A 296 12.16 12.78 21.89
N TYR A 297 12.04 11.47 22.16
CA TYR A 297 11.08 10.85 23.07
C TYR A 297 11.66 9.57 23.70
N ASP A 298 11.05 9.08 24.78
CA ASP A 298 11.56 7.89 25.49
C ASP A 298 11.34 6.60 24.68
N LEU A 299 12.43 5.91 24.34
CA LEU A 299 12.41 4.66 23.57
C LEU A 299 12.22 3.40 24.45
N SER A 300 12.13 3.55 25.77
CA SER A 300 11.93 2.43 26.68
C SER A 300 10.61 1.69 26.42
N CYS A 301 10.61 0.37 26.56
CA CYS A 301 9.37 -0.39 26.57
C CYS A 301 8.83 -0.50 28.00
N PRO A 302 7.53 -0.23 28.23
CA PRO A 302 6.93 -0.43 29.55
C PRO A 302 7.20 -1.85 30.01
N SER A 303 7.79 -2.00 31.19
CA SER A 303 8.04 -3.33 31.75
C SER A 303 6.71 -4.05 31.87
N VAL A 304 6.50 -5.11 31.08
CA VAL A 304 5.28 -5.91 31.13
C VAL A 304 5.10 -6.38 32.56
N ALA A 305 4.12 -5.80 33.25
CA ALA A 305 3.68 -6.25 34.55
C ALA A 305 3.04 -7.62 34.34
N THR A 306 3.88 -8.65 34.35
CA THR A 306 3.44 -10.03 34.43
C THR A 306 2.57 -10.11 35.68
N SER A 307 1.25 -10.14 35.45
CA SER A 307 0.24 -10.21 36.49
C SER A 307 0.21 -11.62 37.06
N SER A 308 1.33 -11.97 37.69
CA SER A 308 1.55 -13.10 38.57
C SER A 308 0.70 -12.86 39.80
N SER A 309 -0.61 -13.08 39.65
CA SER A 309 -1.58 -13.02 40.71
C SER A 309 -1.32 -14.22 41.64
N ALA A 310 -0.37 -14.02 42.54
CA ALA A 310 -0.07 -14.94 43.62
C ALA A 310 -1.35 -15.13 44.45
N ALA A 311 -1.97 -16.30 44.34
CA ALA A 311 -3.21 -16.61 45.04
C ALA A 311 -2.97 -16.66 46.56
N PRO A 312 -3.69 -15.89 47.38
CA PRO A 312 -3.74 -16.13 48.81
C PRO A 312 -4.59 -17.37 49.11
N THR A 313 -4.12 -18.16 50.07
CA THR A 313 -4.56 -19.54 50.33
C THR A 313 -5.79 -19.66 51.24
N SER A 314 -6.68 -20.64 50.97
CA SER A 314 -7.11 -21.72 51.89
C SER A 314 -8.61 -22.02 51.99
N SER A 315 -8.90 -23.33 52.16
CA SER A 315 -10.17 -23.96 52.60
C SER A 315 -11.28 -24.03 51.54
N VAL A 316 -11.99 -25.15 51.30
CA VAL A 316 -11.99 -26.50 51.92
C VAL A 316 -12.09 -27.61 50.85
N ALA A 317 -11.71 -28.84 51.21
CA ALA A 317 -11.77 -30.02 50.34
C ALA A 317 -13.00 -30.91 50.58
N SER A 318 -13.59 -31.43 49.51
CA SER A 318 -14.19 -32.78 49.36
C SER A 318 -14.74 -32.90 47.93
N ALA A 319 -14.12 -33.64 47.02
CA ALA A 319 -14.23 -35.10 46.88
C ALA A 319 -15.67 -35.57 46.61
N THR A 320 -15.97 -35.98 45.36
CA THR A 320 -15.96 -37.39 44.93
C THR A 320 -16.75 -37.55 43.61
N MET A 321 -16.09 -37.96 42.53
CA MET A 321 -16.71 -38.73 41.44
C MET A 321 -16.32 -40.20 41.63
N PRO A 322 -17.22 -41.17 41.43
CA PRO A 322 -16.84 -42.27 40.55
C PRO A 322 -18.00 -42.95 39.78
N THR A 323 -17.60 -43.92 38.97
CA THR A 323 -18.39 -44.98 38.29
C THR A 323 -19.03 -44.58 36.95
N SER A 324 -18.64 -45.08 35.76
CA SER A 324 -17.82 -46.22 35.26
C SER A 324 -18.55 -47.52 34.92
N ALA A 325 -18.65 -47.83 33.61
CA ALA A 325 -18.57 -49.17 32.97
C ALA A 325 -18.46 -48.92 31.44
N ALA A 326 -17.48 -49.41 30.67
CA ALA A 326 -17.05 -50.81 30.40
C ALA A 326 -18.04 -51.58 29.48
N ALA A 327 -17.65 -52.40 28.49
CA ALA A 327 -16.33 -52.70 27.89
C ALA A 327 -16.43 -53.32 26.47
N SER A 328 -15.38 -53.04 25.68
CA SER A 328 -14.60 -53.81 24.68
C SER A 328 -15.03 -55.15 24.02
N THR A 329 -14.74 -55.18 22.71
CA THR A 329 -14.12 -56.26 21.85
C THR A 329 -14.86 -57.53 21.42
N THR A 330 -14.83 -57.78 20.09
CA THR A 330 -14.30 -58.97 19.34
C THR A 330 -14.71 -58.88 17.84
N LEU A 331 -14.22 -59.67 16.87
CA LEU A 331 -12.85 -59.85 16.31
C LEU A 331 -12.94 -60.59 14.92
N ALA A 332 -11.82 -60.74 14.21
CA ALA A 332 -11.60 -61.47 12.90
C ALA A 332 -12.08 -60.75 11.61
N ILE A 333 -11.28 -60.44 10.56
CA ILE A 333 -10.16 -61.07 9.78
C ILE A 333 -10.63 -61.71 8.47
N SER A 334 -10.11 -61.23 7.32
CA SER A 334 -9.73 -62.03 6.13
C SER A 334 -8.91 -61.20 5.12
N ASN A 335 -7.81 -61.77 4.60
CA ASN A 335 -6.97 -61.18 3.55
C ASN A 335 -7.43 -61.61 2.15
N ALA A 336 -7.29 -60.75 1.13
CA ALA A 336 -6.86 -61.15 -0.22
C ALA A 336 -6.44 -59.94 -1.08
N VAL A 337 -5.43 -60.14 -1.93
CA VAL A 337 -4.94 -59.21 -2.95
C VAL A 337 -5.41 -59.70 -4.33
N PRO A 338 -5.59 -58.80 -5.33
CA PRO A 338 -4.83 -59.04 -6.55
C PRO A 338 -4.11 -57.78 -7.07
N SER A 339 -2.97 -58.02 -7.71
CA SER A 339 -2.06 -57.02 -8.26
C SER A 339 -2.19 -56.93 -9.79
N ALA A 340 -2.26 -55.72 -10.33
CA ALA A 340 -1.77 -55.37 -11.66
C ALA A 340 -1.41 -53.87 -11.67
N GLY A 341 -0.27 -53.40 -12.17
CA GLY A 341 0.86 -54.12 -12.76
C GLY A 341 1.28 -53.58 -14.12
N TYR A 342 1.76 -52.34 -14.18
CA TYR A 342 2.49 -51.80 -15.34
C TYR A 342 3.66 -50.94 -14.87
N ALA A 343 4.85 -51.20 -15.43
CA ALA A 343 6.09 -50.51 -15.11
C ALA A 343 7.02 -50.46 -16.33
N SER A 344 7.88 -49.44 -16.35
CA SER A 344 8.99 -49.22 -17.32
C SER A 344 8.57 -48.89 -18.77
N SER A 345 9.39 -48.23 -19.59
CA SER A 345 10.83 -47.95 -19.44
C SER A 345 11.29 -46.64 -20.08
N GLU A 346 12.43 -46.12 -19.64
CA GLU A 346 13.28 -45.21 -20.44
C GLU A 346 13.75 -45.89 -21.73
N ALA A 347 14.15 -45.09 -22.73
CA ALA A 347 15.14 -45.49 -23.73
C ALA A 347 15.87 -44.25 -24.27
N SER A 348 17.20 -44.23 -24.15
CA SER A 348 18.06 -43.30 -24.87
C SER A 348 18.46 -43.90 -26.23
N SER A 349 18.78 -43.05 -27.21
CA SER A 349 19.53 -43.48 -28.39
C SER A 349 20.47 -42.37 -28.86
N GLN A 350 21.77 -42.65 -28.86
CA GLN A 350 22.76 -41.82 -29.55
C GLN A 350 22.68 -42.02 -31.07
N GLY A 351 22.95 -40.95 -31.82
CA GLY A 351 23.30 -40.99 -33.23
C GLY A 351 24.27 -39.86 -33.53
N ALA A 352 25.53 -40.20 -33.86
CA ALA A 352 26.58 -39.24 -34.14
C ALA A 352 26.75 -38.98 -35.66
N VAL A 353 27.78 -38.19 -36.01
CA VAL A 353 28.28 -37.79 -37.35
C VAL A 353 27.37 -36.85 -38.19
N SER A 354 27.88 -35.78 -38.83
CA SER A 354 29.23 -35.17 -38.78
C SER A 354 29.30 -33.79 -39.46
N SER A 355 30.09 -32.88 -38.88
CA SER A 355 30.96 -31.86 -39.50
C SER A 355 30.49 -31.03 -40.72
N ALA A 356 30.52 -29.71 -40.55
CA ALA A 356 31.38 -28.84 -41.37
C ALA A 356 31.74 -27.55 -40.58
N ALA A 357 33.02 -27.29 -40.38
CA ALA A 357 33.51 -26.04 -39.81
C ALA A 357 34.17 -25.18 -40.91
N SER A 358 34.12 -23.86 -40.76
CA SER A 358 35.05 -22.95 -41.42
C SER A 358 35.36 -21.73 -40.54
N SER A 359 36.55 -21.78 -39.93
CA SER A 359 37.44 -20.62 -39.68
C SER A 359 37.80 -19.91 -41.02
N VAL A 360 38.47 -18.77 -41.17
CA VAL A 360 39.33 -17.83 -40.40
C VAL A 360 39.23 -16.44 -41.14
N ALA A 361 39.79 -15.28 -40.77
CA ALA A 361 40.73 -14.84 -39.73
C ALA A 361 40.51 -13.35 -39.36
N SER A 362 41.19 -12.89 -38.31
CA SER A 362 41.48 -11.47 -38.04
C SER A 362 42.44 -10.86 -39.07
N ILE A 363 42.40 -9.53 -39.26
CA ILE A 363 43.56 -8.64 -39.53
C ILE A 363 43.11 -7.19 -39.32
N ALA A 364 43.88 -6.41 -38.58
CA ALA A 364 43.80 -4.94 -38.55
C ALA A 364 44.86 -4.35 -39.51
N PRO A 365 44.69 -3.10 -39.98
CA PRO A 365 45.51 -2.08 -39.33
C PRO A 365 44.87 -0.69 -39.21
N SER A 366 45.44 0.10 -38.30
CA SER A 366 45.29 1.56 -38.15
C SER A 366 45.92 2.36 -39.30
N VAL A 367 45.38 3.54 -39.65
CA VAL A 367 46.02 4.87 -39.42
C VAL A 367 45.07 6.04 -39.77
N SER A 368 45.38 7.21 -39.20
CA SER A 368 44.64 8.48 -39.18
C SER A 368 44.44 9.19 -40.53
N SER A 369 43.43 10.06 -40.62
CA SER A 369 43.58 11.51 -40.92
C SER A 369 42.24 12.26 -40.84
N ALA A 370 42.28 13.53 -40.45
CA ALA A 370 41.11 14.41 -40.32
C ALA A 370 40.85 15.25 -41.58
N VAL A 371 39.60 15.71 -41.78
CA VAL A 371 39.26 17.09 -42.18
C VAL A 371 37.79 17.41 -41.90
N SER A 372 37.51 18.69 -41.66
CA SER A 372 36.25 19.24 -41.15
C SER A 372 35.17 19.49 -42.21
N SER A 373 33.91 19.56 -41.79
CA SER A 373 32.83 20.38 -42.39
C SER A 373 31.76 20.66 -41.34
N ALA A 374 31.07 21.81 -41.45
CA ALA A 374 30.40 22.46 -40.32
C ALA A 374 28.89 22.72 -40.53
N SER A 375 28.24 23.23 -39.49
CA SER A 375 26.87 23.78 -39.43
C SER A 375 25.76 22.73 -39.19
N SER A 376 24.72 22.99 -38.39
CA SER A 376 24.43 24.16 -37.53
C SER A 376 23.38 23.79 -36.47
N ALA A 377 23.59 24.24 -35.23
CA ALA A 377 22.58 24.25 -34.18
C ALA A 377 22.56 25.64 -33.52
N ALA A 378 21.37 26.21 -33.35
CA ALA A 378 21.17 27.53 -32.77
C ALA A 378 20.62 27.44 -31.35
N SER A 379 21.01 28.40 -30.51
CA SER A 379 20.30 28.98 -29.35
C SER A 379 19.41 28.09 -28.48
N SER A 380 19.55 28.10 -27.15
CA SER A 380 19.58 29.34 -26.36
C SER A 380 20.12 29.12 -24.94
N VAL A 381 20.65 30.19 -24.36
CA VAL A 381 21.19 30.22 -23.00
C VAL A 381 20.26 31.07 -22.14
N ILE A 382 19.83 30.56 -20.98
CA ILE A 382 19.30 31.36 -19.88
C ILE A 382 20.01 30.91 -18.60
N ALA A 383 20.67 31.85 -17.94
CA ALA A 383 21.33 31.62 -16.66
C ALA A 383 20.35 31.86 -15.50
N SER A 384 20.43 31.05 -14.45
CA SER A 384 19.67 31.23 -13.21
C SER A 384 20.58 31.78 -12.12
N ILE A 385 20.19 32.92 -11.54
CA ILE A 385 20.93 33.66 -10.51
C ILE A 385 20.29 33.37 -9.15
N ALA A 386 21.09 33.07 -8.13
CA ALA A 386 20.64 32.91 -6.76
C ALA A 386 20.41 34.27 -6.06
N PRO A 387 19.52 34.35 -5.05
CA PRO A 387 19.51 35.47 -4.10
C PRO A 387 19.76 35.03 -2.64
N SER A 388 20.52 35.86 -1.93
CA SER A 388 20.78 35.76 -0.48
C SER A 388 19.79 36.61 0.35
N ALA A 389 19.77 36.40 1.67
CA ALA A 389 18.72 36.85 2.59
C ALA A 389 18.79 38.31 3.12
N SER A 390 17.65 38.78 3.69
CA SER A 390 17.37 39.89 4.65
C SER A 390 16.10 40.66 4.20
N SER A 391 15.12 41.09 5.02
CA SER A 391 15.12 41.54 6.43
C SER A 391 13.71 41.43 7.09
N VAL A 392 13.33 42.30 8.04
CA VAL A 392 12.57 41.93 9.27
C VAL A 392 11.17 42.58 9.44
N ALA A 393 10.22 41.78 9.95
CA ALA A 393 8.97 42.06 10.72
C ALA A 393 7.84 43.00 10.21
N SER A 394 6.60 42.47 10.28
CA SER A 394 5.50 43.02 11.11
C SER A 394 4.34 42.00 11.23
N SER A 395 3.95 41.63 12.45
CA SER A 395 2.89 40.64 12.74
C SER A 395 1.60 41.32 13.23
N ALA A 396 0.47 41.08 12.56
CA ALA A 396 -0.85 41.51 13.03
C ALA A 396 -1.53 40.43 13.88
N ALA A 397 -2.20 40.83 14.96
CA ALA A 397 -2.94 39.90 15.82
C ALA A 397 -4.25 39.45 15.16
N GLY A 398 -4.57 38.16 15.28
CA GLY A 398 -5.81 37.55 14.79
C GLY A 398 -6.56 36.84 15.92
N THR A 399 -7.89 36.84 15.84
CA THR A 399 -8.77 36.07 16.73
C THR A 399 -9.40 34.94 15.93
N THR A 400 -9.33 33.71 16.44
CA THR A 400 -9.92 32.53 15.81
C THR A 400 -10.93 31.91 16.76
N VAL A 401 -12.14 31.62 16.26
CA VAL A 401 -13.18 30.91 17.01
C VAL A 401 -13.18 29.47 16.54
N VAL A 402 -12.96 28.53 17.46
CA VAL A 402 -12.95 27.09 17.18
C VAL A 402 -14.12 26.43 17.90
N PRO A 403 -15.01 25.71 17.19
CA PRO A 403 -16.04 24.89 17.83
C PRO A 403 -15.42 23.60 18.36
N VAL A 404 -15.54 23.35 19.66
CA VAL A 404 -15.12 22.09 20.28
C VAL A 404 -16.37 21.36 20.77
N THR A 405 -16.65 20.20 20.19
CA THR A 405 -17.80 19.36 20.56
C THR A 405 -17.32 18.22 21.45
N THR A 406 -17.89 18.11 22.65
CA THR A 406 -17.58 17.01 23.59
C THR A 406 -18.85 16.22 23.93
N LYS A 407 -18.66 14.92 24.16
CA LYS A 407 -19.73 14.02 24.62
C LYS A 407 -20.02 14.32 26.09
N ALA A 408 -21.19 14.88 26.39
CA ALA A 408 -21.50 15.42 27.71
C ALA A 408 -22.10 14.37 28.66
N ALA A 409 -22.98 13.50 28.15
CA ALA A 409 -23.57 12.39 28.92
C ALA A 409 -24.16 11.31 28.00
N THR A 410 -24.31 10.09 28.54
CA THR A 410 -25.11 9.01 27.95
C THR A 410 -26.05 8.46 29.02
N SER A 411 -27.33 8.30 28.70
CA SER A 411 -28.36 7.71 29.58
C SER A 411 -29.24 6.74 28.80
N VAL A 412 -29.67 5.67 29.46
CA VAL A 412 -30.52 4.62 28.86
C VAL A 412 -31.96 4.79 29.36
N ALA A 413 -32.94 4.76 28.45
CA ALA A 413 -34.37 4.83 28.78
C ALA A 413 -34.95 3.42 29.03
N GLU A 414 -36.16 3.32 29.61
CA GLU A 414 -36.77 2.05 30.04
C GLU A 414 -37.12 1.09 28.87
N ASP A 415 -37.17 1.62 27.65
CA ASP A 415 -37.35 0.91 26.38
C ASP A 415 -36.02 0.47 25.70
N GLY A 416 -34.87 0.74 26.35
CA GLY A 416 -33.56 0.26 25.92
C GLY A 416 -32.80 1.17 24.95
N GLU A 417 -33.38 2.29 24.52
CA GLU A 417 -32.66 3.26 23.71
C GLU A 417 -31.60 4.01 24.52
N THR A 418 -30.42 4.21 23.90
CA THR A 418 -29.27 4.87 24.50
C THR A 418 -29.15 6.29 23.98
N VAL A 419 -29.59 7.27 24.77
CA VAL A 419 -29.53 8.69 24.40
C VAL A 419 -28.16 9.27 24.77
N THR A 420 -27.44 9.79 23.79
CA THR A 420 -26.16 10.50 24.00
C THR A 420 -26.34 11.98 23.72
N ILE A 421 -25.99 12.82 24.71
CA ILE A 421 -26.07 14.28 24.61
C ILE A 421 -24.68 14.83 24.32
N PHE A 422 -24.56 15.59 23.24
CA PHE A 422 -23.34 16.32 22.88
C PHE A 422 -23.46 17.79 23.29
N SER A 423 -22.37 18.36 23.77
CA SER A 423 -22.27 19.79 24.09
C SER A 423 -21.17 20.42 23.24
N THR A 424 -21.52 21.42 22.45
CA THR A 424 -20.56 22.20 21.67
C THR A 424 -20.24 23.49 22.40
N THR A 425 -18.98 23.66 22.80
CA THR A 425 -18.47 24.91 23.38
C THR A 425 -17.66 25.65 22.32
N LEU A 426 -18.00 26.92 22.09
CA LEU A 426 -17.20 27.80 21.25
C LEU A 426 -16.06 28.36 22.08
N ILE A 427 -14.82 28.06 21.68
CA ILE A 427 -13.61 28.60 22.31
C ILE A 427 -13.04 29.66 21.39
N THR A 428 -13.00 30.90 21.88
CA THR A 428 -12.33 32.02 21.20
C THR A 428 -10.87 32.05 21.66
N VAL A 429 -9.95 31.81 20.74
CA VAL A 429 -8.50 31.88 21.00
C VAL A 429 -7.94 33.16 20.39
N THR A 430 -7.32 33.98 21.24
CA THR A 430 -6.65 35.22 20.85
C THR A 430 -5.15 35.07 21.07
N ASN A 431 -4.36 35.09 20.01
CA ASN A 431 -2.90 35.06 20.12
C ASN A 431 -2.37 36.45 20.50
N CYS A 432 -1.94 36.61 21.75
CA CYS A 432 -1.19 37.78 22.21
C CYS A 432 0.28 37.64 21.73
N GLY A 433 0.84 38.68 21.09
CA GLY A 433 2.23 38.70 20.62
C GLY A 433 3.27 38.75 21.77
N SER A 434 4.56 38.67 21.42
CA SER A 434 5.70 38.28 22.29
C SER A 434 6.06 39.17 23.50
N THR A 435 5.15 40.01 24.02
CA THR A 435 5.34 40.77 25.26
C THR A 435 4.10 40.67 26.15
N VAL A 436 4.22 39.88 27.24
CA VAL A 436 3.15 39.61 28.20
C VAL A 436 2.97 40.81 29.15
N SER A 437 1.97 41.67 28.90
CA SER A 437 1.54 42.69 29.88
C SER A 437 0.04 43.07 29.87
N ASP A 438 -0.69 43.00 28.73
CA ASP A 438 -2.01 43.69 28.61
C ASP A 438 -3.23 42.81 28.24
N CYS A 439 -3.16 41.48 28.33
CA CYS A 439 -4.31 40.62 28.03
C CYS A 439 -5.22 40.41 29.27
N THR A 440 -6.17 41.34 29.48
CA THR A 440 -7.19 41.28 30.56
C THR A 440 -8.45 40.48 30.14
N SER A 441 -8.93 39.59 31.01
CA SER A 441 -10.03 38.67 30.68
C SER A 441 -11.42 39.28 30.82
N THR A 442 -12.34 39.02 29.89
CA THR A 442 -13.79 39.16 30.16
C THR A 442 -14.65 38.17 29.35
N GLY A 443 -15.58 37.49 30.03
CA GLY A 443 -16.85 37.02 29.43
C GLY A 443 -16.88 35.64 28.76
N MET A 444 -17.16 34.59 29.53
CA MET A 444 -17.64 33.30 28.98
C MET A 444 -19.18 33.32 28.93
N THR A 445 -19.78 33.33 27.74
CA THR A 445 -21.24 33.33 27.57
C THR A 445 -21.71 31.95 27.11
N THR A 446 -22.50 31.27 27.95
CA THR A 446 -23.14 29.99 27.60
C THR A 446 -24.43 30.25 26.85
N VAL A 447 -24.58 29.72 25.63
CA VAL A 447 -25.84 29.75 24.87
C VAL A 447 -26.40 28.34 24.78
N ILE A 448 -27.44 28.06 25.57
CA ILE A 448 -28.15 26.78 25.52
C ILE A 448 -29.20 26.85 24.41
N SER A 449 -28.89 26.33 23.23
CA SER A 449 -29.86 26.19 22.14
C SER A 449 -30.58 24.84 22.24
N ALA A 450 -31.73 24.82 22.89
CA ALA A 450 -32.52 23.61 23.08
C ALA A 450 -33.38 23.33 21.83
N LYS A 451 -32.96 22.37 21.00
CA LYS A 451 -33.85 21.65 20.08
C LYS A 451 -33.52 20.15 20.13
N PRO A 452 -34.47 19.27 20.48
CA PRO A 452 -34.21 17.83 20.53
C PRO A 452 -34.15 17.25 19.11
N SER A 453 -33.13 16.44 18.85
CA SER A 453 -33.08 15.50 17.72
C SER A 453 -33.28 14.09 18.28
N VAL A 454 -34.33 13.42 17.82
CA VAL A 454 -34.61 12.01 18.15
C VAL A 454 -34.19 11.17 16.94
N THR A 455 -33.17 10.33 17.11
CA THR A 455 -32.72 9.39 16.07
C THR A 455 -33.52 8.09 16.12
N SER A 456 -34.60 8.04 15.35
CA SER A 456 -35.32 6.79 15.06
C SER A 456 -34.60 6.01 13.95
N ALA A 457 -34.29 4.74 14.19
CA ALA A 457 -33.75 3.83 13.19
C ALA A 457 -34.82 3.39 12.17
N ALA A 458 -35.05 4.22 11.15
CA ALA A 458 -35.74 3.83 9.92
C ALA A 458 -35.29 4.75 8.77
N ALA A 459 -34.33 4.29 7.97
CA ALA A 459 -33.78 5.05 6.85
C ALA A 459 -34.78 5.14 5.68
N SER A 460 -35.72 6.10 5.76
CA SER A 460 -36.56 6.52 4.64
C SER A 460 -36.01 7.83 4.08
N THR A 461 -35.34 7.77 2.94
CA THR A 461 -34.77 8.92 2.24
C THR A 461 -35.83 9.93 1.81
N VAL A 462 -35.72 11.19 2.26
CA VAL A 462 -36.53 12.31 1.73
C VAL A 462 -35.70 13.08 0.71
N VAL A 463 -36.02 12.88 -0.57
CA VAL A 463 -35.49 13.64 -1.71
C VAL A 463 -36.20 15.01 -1.78
N PRO A 464 -35.50 16.13 -2.05
CA PRO A 464 -36.16 17.41 -2.33
C PRO A 464 -36.96 17.31 -3.64
N SER A 465 -38.27 17.53 -3.59
CA SER A 465 -39.17 17.28 -4.71
C SER A 465 -38.96 18.25 -5.89
N GLY A 466 -38.81 17.69 -7.08
CA GLY A 466 -38.93 18.37 -8.37
C GLY A 466 -39.75 17.56 -9.37
N THR A 467 -41.07 17.81 -9.40
CA THR A 467 -42.06 17.38 -10.43
C THR A 467 -42.33 15.85 -10.58
N PRO A 468 -43.59 15.39 -10.74
CA PRO A 468 -43.91 13.96 -10.57
C PRO A 468 -43.81 13.08 -11.83
N ALA A 469 -43.48 11.80 -11.58
CA ALA A 469 -43.73 10.60 -12.39
C ALA A 469 -42.98 10.43 -13.74
N ALA A 470 -41.98 9.55 -13.71
CA ALA A 470 -41.59 8.69 -14.84
C ALA A 470 -41.47 7.25 -14.34
N SER A 471 -41.83 6.26 -15.14
CA SER A 471 -41.99 4.84 -14.73
C SER A 471 -40.68 4.06 -14.52
N GLY A 472 -39.57 4.77 -14.28
CA GLY A 472 -38.21 4.22 -14.26
C GLY A 472 -37.83 3.45 -13.00
N CYS A 473 -36.74 2.69 -13.05
CA CYS A 473 -36.06 2.30 -11.81
C CYS A 473 -35.50 3.56 -11.12
N PRO A 474 -35.54 3.63 -9.78
CA PRO A 474 -34.84 4.67 -9.03
C PRO A 474 -33.34 4.74 -9.39
N ALA A 475 -32.75 5.92 -9.21
CA ALA A 475 -31.33 6.17 -9.46
C ALA A 475 -30.47 5.65 -8.28
N ASP A 476 -30.52 4.34 -8.06
CA ASP A 476 -29.71 3.61 -7.08
C ASP A 476 -29.50 2.16 -7.59
N ILE A 477 -28.75 1.34 -6.85
CA ILE A 477 -28.56 -0.10 -7.14
C ILE A 477 -29.27 -1.04 -6.15
N ASN A 478 -30.30 -0.56 -5.45
CA ASN A 478 -31.06 -1.36 -4.49
C ASN A 478 -31.89 -2.45 -5.21
N GLY A 479 -31.36 -3.67 -5.28
CA GLY A 479 -32.01 -4.83 -5.89
C GLY A 479 -31.12 -5.54 -6.89
N ALA A 480 -31.70 -6.06 -7.97
CA ALA A 480 -30.94 -6.77 -9.00
C ALA A 480 -30.30 -5.78 -9.99
N TYR A 481 -28.98 -5.63 -9.93
CA TYR A 481 -28.19 -4.80 -10.83
C TYR A 481 -27.08 -5.61 -11.51
N GLN A 482 -26.47 -5.02 -12.54
CA GLN A 482 -25.24 -5.49 -13.20
C GLN A 482 -24.23 -4.35 -13.19
N TYR A 483 -22.98 -4.69 -12.91
CA TYR A 483 -21.80 -3.85 -13.06
C TYR A 483 -21.12 -4.16 -14.42
N PRO A 484 -20.22 -3.32 -14.94
CA PRO A 484 -19.61 -3.57 -16.24
C PRO A 484 -18.56 -4.69 -16.16
N HIS A 485 -18.56 -5.58 -17.15
CA HIS A 485 -17.56 -6.64 -17.34
C HIS A 485 -16.48 -6.28 -18.38
N LEU A 486 -16.54 -5.07 -18.93
CA LEU A 486 -15.51 -4.45 -19.77
C LEU A 486 -15.61 -2.93 -19.60
N ILE A 487 -14.49 -2.25 -19.48
CA ILE A 487 -14.40 -0.78 -19.50
C ILE A 487 -13.24 -0.40 -20.44
N VAL A 488 -13.52 0.02 -21.67
CA VAL A 488 -12.49 0.34 -22.67
C VAL A 488 -12.56 1.82 -23.06
N PRO A 489 -11.52 2.62 -22.78
CA PRO A 489 -11.41 3.98 -23.29
C PRO A 489 -11.05 3.95 -24.78
N VAL A 490 -11.71 4.79 -25.57
CA VAL A 490 -11.42 4.99 -26.99
C VAL A 490 -11.04 6.46 -27.22
N ASP A 491 -9.79 6.68 -27.65
CA ASP A 491 -9.19 8.02 -27.80
C ASP A 491 -9.16 8.45 -29.26
N ALA A 492 -9.89 9.52 -29.60
CA ALA A 492 -9.90 10.14 -30.91
C ALA A 492 -8.52 10.64 -31.37
N SER A 493 -7.61 10.91 -30.42
CA SER A 493 -6.22 11.33 -30.67
C SER A 493 -5.31 10.17 -31.06
N ASN A 494 -5.65 8.94 -30.64
CA ASN A 494 -4.87 7.72 -30.85
C ASN A 494 -5.76 6.64 -31.48
N PRO A 495 -6.31 6.86 -32.69
CA PRO A 495 -7.47 6.14 -33.18
C PRO A 495 -7.29 4.62 -33.33
N ASN A 496 -6.05 4.16 -33.52
CA ASN A 496 -5.71 2.75 -33.70
C ASN A 496 -5.16 2.06 -32.45
N LYS A 497 -5.13 2.75 -31.29
CA LYS A 497 -4.63 2.16 -30.04
C LYS A 497 -5.77 1.43 -29.32
N ALA A 498 -5.61 0.13 -29.12
CA ALA A 498 -6.37 -0.62 -28.13
C ALA A 498 -5.74 -0.37 -26.76
N TYR A 499 -6.55 0.01 -25.78
CA TYR A 499 -6.09 0.23 -24.41
C TYR A 499 -6.29 -1.01 -23.53
N GLY A 500 -7.06 -2.01 -23.98
CA GLY A 500 -7.51 -3.11 -23.13
C GLY A 500 -8.55 -2.65 -22.11
N THR A 501 -9.12 -3.60 -21.36
CA THR A 501 -10.03 -3.25 -20.27
C THR A 501 -9.31 -2.50 -19.15
N GLN A 502 -9.99 -1.54 -18.57
CA GLN A 502 -9.55 -0.70 -17.46
C GLN A 502 -10.47 -0.95 -16.25
N TYR A 503 -10.14 -0.33 -15.12
CA TYR A 503 -11.05 -0.19 -13.98
C TYR A 503 -11.75 1.19 -13.95
N ASN A 504 -11.26 2.14 -14.75
CA ASN A 504 -11.73 3.52 -14.73
C ASN A 504 -12.54 3.90 -15.97
N GLY A 505 -13.63 4.63 -15.76
CA GLY A 505 -14.29 5.39 -16.81
C GLY A 505 -13.57 6.73 -17.03
N THR A 506 -12.98 6.93 -18.21
CA THR A 506 -12.37 8.21 -18.64
C THR A 506 -13.23 8.87 -19.71
N ILE A 507 -13.73 10.07 -19.42
CA ILE A 507 -14.68 10.80 -20.25
C ILE A 507 -14.22 12.25 -20.35
N ASN A 508 -13.70 12.64 -21.52
CA ASN A 508 -13.31 14.01 -21.82
C ASN A 508 -13.45 14.34 -23.31
N SER A 509 -12.96 15.51 -23.74
CA SER A 509 -13.10 16.01 -25.12
C SER A 509 -12.41 15.16 -26.20
N LYS A 510 -11.59 14.17 -25.82
CA LYS A 510 -10.84 13.28 -26.71
C LYS A 510 -11.16 11.80 -26.49
N VAL A 511 -11.49 11.43 -25.25
CA VAL A 511 -11.71 10.05 -24.81
C VAL A 511 -13.17 9.86 -24.42
N SER A 512 -13.85 8.93 -25.09
CA SER A 512 -15.06 8.30 -24.56
C SER A 512 -14.71 6.93 -23.96
N THR A 513 -15.58 6.39 -23.11
CA THR A 513 -15.42 5.03 -22.57
C THR A 513 -16.59 4.16 -22.96
N ILE A 514 -16.30 2.95 -23.42
CA ILE A 514 -17.27 1.91 -23.75
C ILE A 514 -17.33 0.88 -22.62
N PHE A 515 -18.54 0.59 -22.15
CA PHE A 515 -18.85 -0.32 -21.04
C PHE A 515 -19.66 -1.50 -21.54
N ASN A 516 -19.25 -2.74 -21.22
CA ASN A 516 -20.07 -3.93 -21.49
C ASN A 516 -20.80 -4.40 -20.24
N PHE A 517 -22.07 -4.76 -20.38
CA PHE A 517 -22.85 -5.44 -19.35
C PHE A 517 -23.39 -6.76 -19.89
N ASP A 518 -23.28 -7.84 -19.13
CA ASP A 518 -23.97 -9.09 -19.40
C ASP A 518 -25.32 -9.07 -18.70
N ILE A 519 -26.41 -9.02 -19.46
CA ILE A 519 -27.75 -8.93 -18.88
C ILE A 519 -28.28 -10.35 -18.66
N PRO A 520 -28.56 -10.79 -17.41
CA PRO A 520 -28.97 -12.16 -17.14
C PRO A 520 -30.26 -12.55 -17.86
N ALA A 521 -30.37 -13.82 -18.28
CA ALA A 521 -31.61 -14.34 -18.85
C ALA A 521 -32.81 -14.27 -17.88
N SER A 522 -32.55 -14.22 -16.57
CA SER A 522 -33.56 -14.02 -15.52
C SER A 522 -34.16 -12.60 -15.50
N TYR A 523 -33.67 -11.67 -16.32
CA TYR A 523 -34.26 -10.35 -16.51
C TYR A 523 -35.30 -10.33 -17.65
N ALA A 524 -35.61 -11.49 -18.26
CA ALA A 524 -36.61 -11.57 -19.32
C ALA A 524 -37.99 -11.08 -18.84
N GLY A 525 -38.60 -10.17 -19.61
CA GLY A 525 -39.89 -9.55 -19.26
C GLY A 525 -39.82 -8.45 -18.20
N LYS A 526 -38.62 -8.10 -17.70
CA LYS A 526 -38.38 -6.95 -16.82
C LYS A 526 -38.01 -5.70 -17.62
N THR A 527 -38.03 -4.55 -16.95
CA THR A 527 -37.53 -3.30 -17.51
C THR A 527 -36.18 -2.94 -16.89
N CYS A 528 -35.24 -2.51 -17.71
CA CYS A 528 -33.89 -2.17 -17.30
C CYS A 528 -33.68 -0.66 -17.41
N SER A 529 -32.99 -0.10 -16.41
CA SER A 529 -32.53 1.28 -16.42
C SER A 529 -31.01 1.30 -16.29
N THR A 530 -30.35 1.99 -17.21
CA THR A 530 -28.97 2.38 -17.04
C THR A 530 -28.92 3.56 -16.07
N VAL A 531 -28.16 3.44 -15.00
CA VAL A 531 -28.00 4.47 -13.97
C VAL A 531 -26.53 4.88 -13.84
N PHE A 532 -26.27 6.16 -13.59
CA PHE A 532 -24.95 6.66 -13.25
C PHE A 532 -25.00 7.26 -11.85
N LEU A 533 -24.14 6.75 -10.96
CA LEU A 533 -24.06 7.16 -9.56
C LEU A 533 -22.76 7.96 -9.37
N PHE A 534 -22.90 9.18 -8.85
CA PHE A 534 -21.79 10.12 -8.71
C PHE A 534 -21.86 10.80 -7.34
N PRO A 535 -21.50 10.08 -6.27
CA PRO A 535 -21.54 10.58 -4.89
C PRO A 535 -20.56 11.74 -4.68
N GLN A 536 -20.53 12.30 -3.48
CA GLN A 536 -19.46 13.20 -3.06
C GLN A 536 -18.18 12.39 -2.77
N LEU A 537 -17.01 13.04 -2.83
CA LEU A 537 -15.74 12.39 -2.49
C LEU A 537 -15.69 11.92 -1.02
N ASP A 538 -16.35 12.61 -0.10
CA ASP A 538 -16.44 12.25 1.32
C ASP A 538 -17.41 11.09 1.62
N GLN A 539 -18.07 10.54 0.60
CA GLN A 539 -18.91 9.35 0.69
C GLN A 539 -18.20 8.09 0.15
N LEU A 540 -16.99 8.23 -0.41
CA LEU A 540 -16.24 7.14 -1.04
C LEU A 540 -15.14 6.62 -0.11
N GLU A 541 -14.98 5.29 -0.06
CA GLU A 541 -13.93 4.63 0.73
C GLU A 541 -12.97 3.84 -0.15
N THR A 542 -13.48 3.05 -1.10
CA THR A 542 -12.70 2.16 -1.98
C THR A 542 -12.57 2.66 -3.42
N SER A 543 -13.12 3.83 -3.74
CA SER A 543 -13.05 4.45 -5.07
C SER A 543 -12.84 5.96 -5.00
N SER A 544 -12.54 6.57 -6.15
CA SER A 544 -12.31 8.01 -6.25
C SER A 544 -12.51 8.49 -7.69
N TYR A 545 -12.58 9.82 -7.88
CA TYR A 545 -12.64 10.44 -9.19
C TYR A 545 -11.94 11.80 -9.24
N SER A 546 -11.30 12.10 -10.38
CA SER A 546 -10.97 13.46 -10.76
C SER A 546 -12.08 14.02 -11.64
N PHE A 547 -12.59 15.20 -11.30
CA PHE A 547 -13.68 15.87 -12.02
C PHE A 547 -13.44 17.38 -12.05
N ASN A 548 -13.51 17.97 -13.24
CA ASN A 548 -13.16 19.38 -13.48
C ASN A 548 -14.28 20.40 -13.24
N ASP A 549 -15.40 19.99 -12.62
CA ASP A 549 -16.58 20.81 -12.34
C ASP A 549 -17.23 21.48 -13.57
N LYS A 550 -17.16 20.83 -14.74
CA LYS A 550 -17.72 21.33 -15.99
C LYS A 550 -18.49 20.27 -16.76
N GLY A 551 -19.49 20.74 -17.51
CA GLY A 551 -20.21 19.94 -18.49
C GLY A 551 -20.87 18.69 -17.92
N GLY A 552 -21.04 17.69 -18.78
CA GLY A 552 -21.60 16.39 -18.43
C GLY A 552 -21.34 15.40 -19.55
N PHE A 553 -22.28 14.49 -19.81
CA PHE A 553 -22.08 13.45 -20.82
C PHE A 553 -23.37 13.00 -21.50
N THR A 554 -23.22 12.36 -22.65
CA THR A 554 -24.26 11.57 -23.32
C THR A 554 -23.92 10.09 -23.19
N ILE A 555 -24.95 9.23 -23.15
CA ILE A 555 -24.79 7.78 -23.19
C ILE A 555 -25.57 7.19 -24.37
N ALA A 556 -24.91 6.32 -25.12
CA ALA A 556 -25.46 5.62 -26.27
C ALA A 556 -25.37 4.10 -26.07
N VAL A 557 -26.34 3.34 -26.58
CA VAL A 557 -26.17 1.90 -26.81
C VAL A 557 -25.62 1.68 -28.22
N LEU A 558 -24.67 0.76 -28.35
CA LEU A 558 -23.99 0.46 -29.61
C LEU A 558 -24.67 -0.69 -30.37
N ASN A 559 -24.43 -0.77 -31.69
CA ASN A 559 -25.01 -1.79 -32.58
C ASN A 559 -24.21 -3.11 -32.61
N GLY A 560 -23.18 -3.22 -31.77
CA GLY A 560 -22.32 -4.38 -31.61
C GLY A 560 -21.67 -4.38 -30.22
N VAL A 561 -20.97 -5.47 -29.91
CA VAL A 561 -20.31 -5.66 -28.61
C VAL A 561 -18.81 -5.33 -28.75
N ALA A 562 -18.29 -4.49 -27.86
CA ALA A 562 -16.87 -4.17 -27.75
C ALA A 562 -16.07 -5.28 -27.04
N ASP A 563 -14.77 -5.29 -27.23
CA ASP A 563 -13.81 -6.19 -26.59
C ASP A 563 -12.49 -5.46 -26.24
N GLU A 564 -11.53 -6.16 -25.64
CA GLU A 564 -10.23 -5.58 -25.24
C GLU A 564 -9.38 -5.05 -26.42
N SER A 565 -9.67 -5.48 -27.65
CA SER A 565 -9.02 -5.00 -28.88
C SER A 565 -9.70 -3.76 -29.48
N THR A 566 -10.77 -3.27 -28.84
CA THR A 566 -11.52 -2.11 -29.33
C THR A 566 -10.71 -0.82 -29.19
N THR A 567 -10.79 0.00 -30.23
CA THR A 567 -10.11 1.27 -30.46
C THR A 567 -11.14 2.28 -30.97
N TYR A 568 -10.79 3.56 -31.00
CA TYR A 568 -11.69 4.58 -31.57
C TYR A 568 -11.99 4.36 -33.07
N ALA A 569 -11.06 3.76 -33.83
CA ALA A 569 -11.24 3.48 -35.26
C ALA A 569 -12.12 2.26 -35.56
N ASN A 570 -12.23 1.29 -34.64
CA ASN A 570 -13.02 0.06 -34.84
C ASN A 570 -14.24 -0.07 -33.90
N ALA A 571 -14.48 0.91 -33.03
CA ALA A 571 -15.59 0.94 -32.09
C ALA A 571 -16.94 0.67 -32.79
N PRO A 572 -17.80 -0.21 -32.22
CA PRO A 572 -19.14 -0.45 -32.76
C PRO A 572 -19.94 0.86 -32.85
N ALA A 573 -20.72 1.03 -33.92
CA ALA A 573 -21.40 2.31 -34.15
C ALA A 573 -22.60 2.50 -33.20
N VAL A 574 -22.87 3.74 -32.82
CA VAL A 574 -24.04 4.12 -32.01
C VAL A 574 -25.34 3.64 -32.68
N ALA A 575 -26.11 2.81 -31.97
CA ALA A 575 -27.44 2.37 -32.41
C ALA A 575 -28.54 3.36 -31.98
N LYS A 576 -28.50 3.80 -30.72
CA LYS A 576 -29.49 4.69 -30.11
C LYS A 576 -28.83 5.50 -28.98
N GLN A 577 -29.09 6.81 -28.93
CA GLN A 577 -28.81 7.61 -27.73
C GLN A 577 -29.85 7.26 -26.65
N VAL A 578 -29.39 6.87 -25.46
CA VAL A 578 -30.27 6.33 -24.39
C VAL A 578 -30.42 7.27 -23.20
N GLY A 579 -29.60 8.31 -23.07
CA GLY A 579 -29.72 9.34 -22.02
C GLY A 579 -28.63 10.40 -22.07
N SER A 580 -28.77 11.46 -21.27
CA SER A 580 -27.76 12.51 -21.10
C SER A 580 -27.79 13.14 -19.71
N VAL A 581 -26.67 13.73 -19.32
CA VAL A 581 -26.50 14.60 -18.16
C VAL A 581 -25.88 15.90 -18.66
N ASP A 582 -26.62 17.01 -18.61
CA ASP A 582 -26.15 18.29 -19.14
C ASP A 582 -25.09 18.95 -18.23
N ALA A 583 -25.22 18.73 -16.93
CA ALA A 583 -24.32 19.23 -15.88
C ALA A 583 -24.15 18.16 -14.80
N LEU A 584 -22.98 17.53 -14.78
CA LEU A 584 -22.62 16.54 -13.75
C LEU A 584 -22.36 17.25 -12.41
N LYS A 585 -22.85 16.68 -11.30
CA LYS A 585 -22.76 17.27 -9.97
C LYS A 585 -22.42 16.21 -8.94
N ARG A 586 -21.37 16.43 -8.14
CA ARG A 586 -21.04 15.55 -7.00
C ARG A 586 -22.25 15.37 -6.07
N GLY A 587 -22.39 14.19 -5.48
CA GLY A 587 -23.52 13.83 -4.62
C GLY A 587 -24.84 13.63 -5.37
N SER A 588 -24.80 13.27 -6.66
CA SER A 588 -25.99 13.08 -7.50
C SER A 588 -26.08 11.68 -8.11
N SER A 589 -27.30 11.27 -8.43
CA SER A 589 -27.60 9.99 -9.03
C SER A 589 -28.56 10.19 -10.20
N TYR A 590 -28.29 9.53 -11.33
CA TYR A 590 -28.96 9.78 -12.60
C TYR A 590 -29.53 8.48 -13.17
N THR A 591 -30.85 8.39 -13.35
CA THR A 591 -31.46 7.37 -14.21
C THR A 591 -31.40 7.88 -15.64
N LEU A 592 -30.60 7.23 -16.49
CA LEU A 592 -30.32 7.67 -17.85
C LEU A 592 -31.31 7.10 -18.85
N SER A 593 -31.64 5.81 -18.71
CA SER A 593 -32.52 5.07 -19.63
C SER A 593 -33.62 4.29 -18.89
N HIS A 594 -34.63 3.86 -19.64
CA HIS A 594 -35.65 2.93 -19.17
C HIS A 594 -36.25 2.19 -20.38
N ASP A 595 -35.69 1.03 -20.68
CA ASP A 595 -36.04 0.19 -21.84
C ASP A 595 -36.24 -1.26 -21.37
N ALA A 596 -36.93 -2.10 -22.15
CA ALA A 596 -37.09 -3.52 -21.81
C ALA A 596 -35.70 -4.20 -21.68
N CYS A 597 -35.51 -5.04 -20.65
CA CYS A 597 -34.23 -5.70 -20.43
C CYS A 597 -33.85 -6.60 -21.61
N PRO A 598 -32.67 -6.42 -22.23
CA PRO A 598 -32.16 -7.29 -23.30
C PRO A 598 -31.58 -8.58 -22.67
N ALA A 599 -32.47 -9.37 -22.07
CA ALA A 599 -32.11 -10.50 -21.22
C ALA A 599 -31.42 -11.62 -21.99
N GLY A 600 -30.34 -12.14 -21.41
CA GLY A 600 -29.51 -13.19 -22.01
C GLY A 600 -28.51 -12.68 -23.04
N THR A 601 -28.29 -11.36 -23.15
CA THR A 601 -27.33 -10.77 -24.10
C THR A 601 -26.29 -9.88 -23.42
N ARG A 602 -25.12 -9.77 -24.04
CA ARG A 602 -24.13 -8.73 -23.74
C ARG A 602 -24.49 -7.44 -24.50
N VAL A 603 -24.40 -6.30 -23.83
CA VAL A 603 -24.69 -4.98 -24.42
C VAL A 603 -23.57 -4.00 -24.11
N SER A 604 -23.16 -3.22 -25.12
CA SER A 604 -22.17 -2.16 -24.98
C SER A 604 -22.82 -0.78 -24.95
N PHE A 605 -22.40 0.06 -24.01
CA PHE A 605 -22.76 1.48 -23.94
C PHE A 605 -21.52 2.35 -24.08
N GLU A 606 -21.57 3.39 -24.91
CA GLU A 606 -20.53 4.43 -24.97
C GLU A 606 -20.97 5.65 -24.16
N VAL A 607 -20.05 6.21 -23.36
CA VAL A 607 -20.24 7.46 -22.63
C VAL A 607 -19.27 8.52 -23.15
N THR A 608 -19.81 9.63 -23.65
CA THR A 608 -19.08 10.70 -24.36
C THR A 608 -19.27 12.05 -23.68
N ALA A 609 -18.19 12.82 -23.53
CA ALA A 609 -18.21 14.13 -22.87
C ALA A 609 -19.04 15.19 -23.61
N THR A 610 -19.69 16.06 -22.83
CA THR A 610 -20.34 17.30 -23.29
C THR A 610 -19.89 18.48 -22.42
N GLY A 611 -20.07 19.71 -22.90
CA GLY A 611 -19.87 20.93 -22.10
C GLY A 611 -18.44 21.15 -21.54
N GLY A 612 -17.43 20.46 -22.08
CA GLY A 612 -16.06 20.52 -21.56
C GLY A 612 -15.81 19.68 -20.31
N LEU A 613 -16.61 18.64 -20.07
CA LEU A 613 -16.33 17.62 -19.05
C LEU A 613 -14.92 17.06 -19.22
N ASP A 614 -14.23 16.91 -18.08
CA ASP A 614 -13.07 16.07 -17.91
C ASP A 614 -13.27 15.30 -16.60
N LEU A 615 -13.46 13.99 -16.73
CA LEU A 615 -13.82 13.08 -15.66
C LEU A 615 -13.05 11.77 -15.83
N ASN A 616 -12.39 11.34 -14.77
CA ASN A 616 -11.84 10.00 -14.64
C ASN A 616 -12.25 9.44 -13.27
N TYR A 617 -12.95 8.30 -13.26
CA TYR A 617 -13.49 7.69 -12.04
C TYR A 617 -13.21 6.19 -12.01
N PHE A 618 -12.91 5.63 -10.84
CA PHE A 618 -12.84 4.18 -10.63
C PHE A 618 -14.26 3.61 -10.45
N GLN A 619 -14.61 2.56 -11.19
CA GLN A 619 -15.95 1.96 -11.15
C GLN A 619 -16.07 1.00 -9.95
N ASP A 620 -16.90 1.34 -8.96
CA ASP A 620 -16.99 0.56 -7.72
C ASP A 620 -18.33 0.71 -7.01
N TYR A 621 -18.78 -0.37 -6.36
CA TYR A 621 -20.03 -0.41 -5.62
C TYR A 621 -19.89 -0.11 -4.11
N ASN A 622 -18.67 -0.10 -3.56
CA ASN A 622 -18.46 -0.05 -2.10
C ASN A 622 -18.10 1.33 -1.53
N PRO A 623 -18.56 1.62 -0.30
CA PRO A 623 -19.93 1.39 0.17
C PRO A 623 -20.92 2.40 -0.43
N SER A 624 -20.43 3.50 -1.03
CA SER A 624 -21.22 4.42 -1.85
C SER A 624 -20.87 4.19 -3.33
N PRO A 625 -21.79 3.64 -4.14
CA PRO A 625 -21.48 3.28 -5.52
C PRO A 625 -21.11 4.48 -6.41
N LEU A 626 -20.09 4.30 -7.22
CA LEU A 626 -19.57 5.25 -8.20
C LEU A 626 -19.50 4.59 -9.59
N GLY A 627 -20.10 5.23 -10.57
CA GLY A 627 -20.03 4.83 -11.98
C GLY A 627 -21.34 4.35 -12.57
N LEU A 628 -21.22 3.55 -13.64
CA LEU A 628 -22.31 3.14 -14.52
C LEU A 628 -22.82 1.72 -14.18
N TYR A 629 -24.14 1.55 -14.07
CA TYR A 629 -24.79 0.28 -13.78
C TYR A 629 -26.02 0.05 -14.65
N VAL A 630 -26.41 -1.22 -14.83
CA VAL A 630 -27.72 -1.59 -15.39
C VAL A 630 -28.56 -2.26 -14.30
N ARG A 631 -29.62 -1.59 -13.85
CA ARG A 631 -30.56 -2.11 -12.84
C ARG A 631 -31.82 -2.65 -13.49
N ALA A 632 -32.33 -3.77 -12.99
CA ALA A 632 -33.62 -4.31 -13.37
C ALA A 632 -34.72 -3.96 -12.36
N CYS A 633 -35.91 -3.71 -12.92
CA CYS A 633 -37.20 -3.66 -12.25
C CYS A 633 -38.12 -4.69 -12.94
#